data_AF-A0A3D3XXG2-F1
#
_entry.id   AF-A0A3D3XXG2-F1
#
_cell.length_a   1.000
_cell.length_b   1.000
_cell.length_c   1.000
_cell.angle_alpha   90.00
_cell.angle_beta   90.00
_cell.angle_gamma   90.00
#
_symmetry.space_group_name_H-M   'P 1'
#
loop_
_entity.id
_entity.type
_entity.pdbx_description
1 polymer ?
#
loop_
_entity_poly.entity_id
_entity_poly.type
_entity_poly.pdbx_seq_one_letter_code
_entity_poly.pdbx_strand_id
1 'polypeptide(L)'
;PADGFDRNLGDDSGVRRAPNVAYHRGMIKHIFACLTVVFFIWTRVVAAEESLETILAEPLPSEAYAAPVRCVAMRTSSRIEVLDEYTLLMRGSGNRSWVAQTYQRCRGLRNEHLLDFQQRRGRVCTGDSFRGVIPASERLVVTPVCGIRVIHEVDNDQLAALGHAIRAKRLTSTVLSSGDRKPAAKE
;
A
#
# COMPACT_ATOMS: atom_id res chain seq x y z
N PRO A 1 81.00 28.73 4.20
CA PRO A 1 82.22 28.00 4.58
C PRO A 1 81.87 26.59 4.99
N ALA A 2 82.45 25.63 4.28
CA ALA A 2 82.41 24.21 4.55
C ALA A 2 83.14 23.85 5.84
N ASP A 3 82.99 22.57 6.21
CA ASP A 3 83.78 21.72 7.12
C ASP A 3 82.90 21.17 8.23
N GLY A 4 82.75 19.86 8.42
CA GLY A 4 83.71 18.77 8.24
C GLY A 4 83.61 17.95 9.55
N PHE A 5 83.21 16.67 9.50
CA PHE A 5 84.06 15.52 9.83
C PHE A 5 84.78 15.66 11.20
N ASP A 6 84.74 14.76 12.18
CA ASP A 6 84.49 13.31 12.19
C ASP A 6 84.55 12.79 13.66
N ARG A 7 84.12 11.53 13.86
CA ARG A 7 84.55 10.54 14.89
C ARG A 7 84.01 10.56 16.35
N ASN A 8 83.04 9.65 16.55
CA ASN A 8 83.08 8.40 17.35
C ASN A 8 83.89 8.36 18.67
N LEU A 9 83.27 7.89 19.77
CA LEU A 9 83.30 6.47 20.22
C LEU A 9 82.82 6.31 21.70
N GLY A 10 81.82 5.44 21.92
CA GLY A 10 81.54 4.69 23.16
C GLY A 10 80.97 5.47 24.36
N ASP A 11 80.09 4.94 25.20
CA ASP A 11 79.36 3.69 25.25
C ASP A 11 78.21 3.89 26.26
N ASP A 12 77.22 3.02 26.13
CA ASP A 12 76.35 2.52 27.18
C ASP A 12 75.05 3.22 27.61
N SER A 13 74.08 2.32 27.70
CA SER A 13 72.91 2.30 28.57
C SER A 13 71.64 3.06 28.15
N GLY A 14 70.68 2.24 27.69
CA GLY A 14 69.38 2.23 28.36
C GLY A 14 68.22 2.84 27.59
N VAL A 15 67.45 1.95 26.96
CA VAL A 15 65.98 2.02 26.89
C VAL A 15 65.41 3.31 26.28
N ARG A 16 65.01 3.26 25.00
CA ARG A 16 63.68 3.73 24.53
C ARG A 16 63.44 3.56 23.02
N ARG A 17 62.17 3.21 22.75
CA ARG A 17 61.38 3.33 21.50
C ARG A 17 61.57 2.25 20.43
N ALA A 18 60.82 1.17 20.57
CA ALA A 18 60.25 0.48 19.41
C ALA A 18 59.08 1.30 18.82
N PRO A 19 58.90 1.32 17.49
CA PRO A 19 57.92 2.16 16.81
C PRO A 19 56.53 1.54 16.70
N ASN A 20 55.52 2.40 16.87
CA ASN A 20 54.18 2.41 16.26
C ASN A 20 53.75 1.21 15.39
N VAL A 21 53.22 0.13 15.99
CA VAL A 21 52.36 -0.83 15.26
C VAL A 21 51.29 -1.40 16.20
N ALA A 22 50.27 -0.61 16.54
CA ALA A 22 49.10 -1.13 17.28
C ALA A 22 47.79 -0.41 16.97
N TYR A 23 47.67 0.31 15.84
CA TYR A 23 46.45 1.06 15.50
C TYR A 23 45.69 0.54 14.27
N HIS A 24 45.74 -0.77 13.99
CA HIS A 24 45.01 -1.33 12.83
C HIS A 24 44.09 -2.51 13.13
N ARG A 25 43.94 -2.94 14.39
CA ARG A 25 43.12 -4.13 14.71
C ARG A 25 41.70 -3.86 15.22
N GLY A 26 41.36 -2.60 15.55
CA GLY A 26 40.05 -2.22 16.08
C GLY A 26 39.04 -1.72 15.03
N MET A 27 39.49 -1.08 13.95
CA MET A 27 38.60 -0.38 13.01
C MET A 27 37.82 -1.31 12.07
N ILE A 28 38.35 -2.50 11.77
CA ILE A 28 37.71 -3.41 10.79
C ILE A 28 36.43 -4.04 11.36
N LYS A 29 36.35 -4.26 12.69
CA LYS A 29 35.16 -4.87 13.32
C LYS A 29 33.96 -3.94 13.36
N HIS A 30 34.16 -2.62 13.50
CA HIS A 30 33.06 -1.66 13.59
C HIS A 30 32.48 -1.29 12.21
N ILE A 31 33.32 -1.23 11.17
CA ILE A 31 32.87 -0.97 9.80
C ILE A 31 32.00 -2.12 9.28
N PHE A 32 32.36 -3.37 9.59
CA PHE A 32 31.58 -4.55 9.22
C PHE A 32 30.22 -4.61 9.93
N ALA A 33 30.15 -4.20 11.20
CA ALA A 33 28.91 -4.18 11.97
C ALA A 33 27.94 -3.07 11.51
N CYS A 34 28.43 -1.89 11.11
CA CYS A 34 27.57 -0.85 10.55
C CYS A 34 27.02 -1.21 9.17
N LEU A 35 27.84 -1.82 8.31
CA LEU A 35 27.40 -2.24 6.96
C LEU A 35 26.31 -3.31 7.01
N THR A 36 26.38 -4.28 7.95
CA THR A 36 25.33 -5.30 8.09
C THR A 36 24.04 -4.71 8.64
N VAL A 37 24.08 -3.82 9.63
CA VAL A 37 22.88 -3.15 10.17
C VAL A 37 22.19 -2.30 9.10
N VAL A 38 22.95 -1.54 8.30
CA VAL A 38 22.37 -0.72 7.21
C VAL A 38 21.75 -1.59 6.12
N PHE A 39 22.36 -2.73 5.78
CA PHE A 39 21.82 -3.69 4.80
C PHE A 39 20.54 -4.41 5.30
N PHE A 40 20.46 -4.71 6.60
CA PHE A 40 19.25 -5.26 7.23
C PHE A 40 18.11 -4.23 7.36
N ILE A 41 18.42 -2.94 7.50
CA ILE A 41 17.39 -1.89 7.50
C ILE A 41 16.88 -1.66 6.07
N TRP A 42 17.76 -1.65 5.07
CA TRP A 42 17.37 -1.46 3.66
C TRP A 42 16.44 -2.56 3.14
N THR A 43 16.68 -3.82 3.51
CA THR A 43 15.82 -4.95 3.09
C THR A 43 14.43 -4.93 3.71
N ARG A 44 14.22 -4.27 4.86
CA ARG A 44 12.88 -4.15 5.48
C ARG A 44 12.05 -3.00 4.91
N VAL A 45 12.68 -1.94 4.41
CA VAL A 45 11.95 -0.76 3.88
C VAL A 45 11.28 -1.08 2.55
N VAL A 46 11.89 -1.91 1.69
CA VAL A 46 11.32 -2.29 0.38
C VAL A 46 10.11 -3.23 0.49
N ALA A 47 9.96 -3.96 1.60
CA ALA A 47 8.84 -4.89 1.81
C ALA A 47 7.55 -4.21 2.35
N ALA A 48 7.61 -2.94 2.75
CA ALA A 48 6.47 -2.25 3.37
C ALA A 48 5.52 -1.60 2.34
N GLU A 49 6.02 -1.22 1.16
CA GLU A 49 5.20 -0.49 0.17
C GLU A 49 4.14 -1.37 -0.50
N GLU A 50 4.40 -2.67 -0.70
CA GLU A 50 3.41 -3.61 -1.26
C GLU A 50 2.27 -3.96 -0.28
N SER A 51 2.44 -3.64 1.01
CA SER A 51 1.45 -3.96 2.05
C SER A 51 0.36 -2.88 2.23
N LEU A 52 0.63 -1.63 1.85
CA LEU A 52 -0.29 -0.52 2.14
C LEU A 52 -1.54 -0.55 1.24
N GLU A 53 -1.37 -0.76 -0.06
CA GLU A 53 -2.49 -0.89 -1.00
C GLU A 53 -3.39 -2.07 -0.63
N THR A 54 -2.80 -3.16 -0.13
CA THR A 54 -3.53 -4.34 0.34
C THR A 54 -4.32 -4.06 1.62
N ILE A 55 -3.74 -3.35 2.59
CA ILE A 55 -4.45 -2.93 3.81
C ILE A 55 -5.58 -1.94 3.47
N LEU A 56 -5.38 -1.07 2.48
CA LEU A 56 -6.40 -0.14 2.03
C LEU A 56 -7.50 -0.81 1.18
N ALA A 57 -7.21 -1.94 0.52
CA ALA A 57 -8.16 -2.64 -0.35
C ALA A 57 -9.26 -3.34 0.44
N GLU A 58 -8.97 -3.78 1.66
CA GLU A 58 -9.92 -4.49 2.53
C GLU A 58 -10.17 -3.65 3.81
N PRO A 59 -11.17 -2.73 3.78
CA PRO A 59 -11.34 -1.71 4.83
C PRO A 59 -11.76 -2.28 6.19
N LEU A 60 -12.24 -3.52 6.23
CA LEU A 60 -12.55 -4.27 7.44
C LEU A 60 -11.99 -5.69 7.26
N PRO A 61 -11.46 -6.33 8.31
CA PRO A 61 -11.01 -7.71 8.21
C PRO A 61 -12.20 -8.63 7.88
N SER A 62 -11.96 -9.72 7.15
CA SER A 62 -13.00 -10.66 6.70
C SER A 62 -13.94 -11.15 7.82
N GLU A 63 -13.45 -11.23 9.05
CA GLU A 63 -14.19 -11.57 10.28
C GLU A 63 -15.24 -10.54 10.73
N ALA A 64 -15.13 -9.30 10.25
CA ALA A 64 -16.11 -8.25 10.51
C ALA A 64 -17.33 -8.34 9.60
N TYR A 65 -17.31 -9.21 8.58
CA TYR A 65 -18.43 -9.46 7.67
C TYR A 65 -19.16 -10.76 8.03
N ALA A 66 -20.45 -10.84 7.71
CA ALA A 66 -21.14 -12.12 7.77
C ALA A 66 -20.60 -13.11 6.73
N ALA A 67 -21.02 -14.38 6.85
CA ALA A 67 -20.62 -15.44 5.93
C ALA A 67 -20.86 -15.04 4.45
N PRO A 68 -19.91 -15.35 3.56
CA PRO A 68 -20.01 -14.94 2.16
C PRO A 68 -21.19 -15.64 1.46
N VAL A 69 -21.90 -14.88 0.63
CA VAL A 69 -22.99 -15.38 -0.21
C VAL A 69 -22.50 -15.54 -1.65
N ARG A 70 -23.02 -16.56 -2.34
CA ARG A 70 -22.58 -16.86 -3.72
C ARG A 70 -23.17 -15.91 -4.76
N CYS A 71 -24.44 -15.56 -4.60
CA CYS A 71 -25.18 -14.74 -5.56
C CYS A 71 -26.27 -13.94 -4.85
N VAL A 72 -26.52 -12.73 -5.33
CA VAL A 72 -27.60 -11.84 -4.93
C VAL A 72 -28.56 -11.66 -6.09
N ALA A 73 -29.86 -11.82 -5.85
CA ALA A 73 -30.86 -11.61 -6.90
C ALA A 73 -31.15 -10.13 -7.11
N MET A 74 -31.16 -9.67 -8.37
CA MET A 74 -31.44 -8.27 -8.70
C MET A 74 -32.85 -7.85 -8.31
N ARG A 75 -33.82 -8.77 -8.34
CA ARG A 75 -35.18 -8.49 -7.86
C ARG A 75 -35.23 -8.17 -6.37
N THR A 76 -34.29 -8.70 -5.59
CA THR A 76 -34.21 -8.43 -4.15
C THR A 76 -33.31 -7.25 -3.83
N SER A 77 -32.53 -6.72 -4.78
CA SER A 77 -31.64 -5.57 -4.60
C SER A 77 -32.07 -4.40 -5.48
N SER A 78 -32.59 -3.34 -4.89
CA SER A 78 -33.20 -2.22 -5.64
C SER A 78 -32.18 -1.33 -6.34
N ARG A 79 -30.94 -1.26 -5.82
CA ARG A 79 -29.88 -0.40 -6.35
C ARG A 79 -28.50 -0.94 -5.98
N ILE A 80 -27.57 -0.85 -6.94
CA ILE A 80 -26.15 -1.09 -6.72
C ILE A 80 -25.43 0.25 -6.75
N GLU A 81 -24.67 0.55 -5.71
CA GLU A 81 -23.91 1.79 -5.54
C GLU A 81 -22.42 1.48 -5.47
N VAL A 82 -21.60 2.36 -6.03
CA VAL A 82 -20.15 2.26 -5.89
C VAL A 82 -19.74 3.00 -4.63
N LEU A 83 -19.17 2.28 -3.67
CA LEU A 83 -18.63 2.89 -2.46
C LEU A 83 -17.20 3.39 -2.67
N ASP A 84 -16.37 2.65 -3.38
CA ASP A 84 -15.04 3.06 -3.84
C ASP A 84 -14.57 2.20 -5.03
N GLU A 85 -13.29 2.30 -5.42
CA GLU A 85 -12.72 1.53 -6.52
C GLU A 85 -12.55 0.03 -6.22
N TYR A 86 -12.92 -0.45 -5.03
CA TYR A 86 -12.85 -1.86 -4.65
C TYR A 86 -14.21 -2.44 -4.24
N THR A 87 -15.19 -1.59 -3.95
CA THR A 87 -16.35 -1.97 -3.15
C THR A 87 -17.65 -1.46 -3.76
N LEU A 88 -18.60 -2.38 -3.91
CA LEU A 88 -19.98 -2.10 -4.31
C LEU A 88 -20.93 -2.41 -3.15
N LEU A 89 -21.99 -1.62 -3.03
CA LEU A 89 -23.10 -1.83 -2.11
C LEU A 89 -24.36 -2.19 -2.90
N MET A 90 -24.95 -3.34 -2.59
CA MET A 90 -26.23 -3.77 -3.11
C MET A 90 -27.27 -3.66 -1.98
N ARG A 91 -28.19 -2.70 -2.10
CA ARG A 91 -29.26 -2.54 -1.09
C ARG A 91 -30.41 -3.46 -1.39
N GLY A 92 -30.80 -4.26 -0.41
CA GLY A 92 -31.89 -5.21 -0.49
C GLY A 92 -33.25 -4.64 -0.11
N SER A 93 -34.30 -5.47 -0.28
CA SER A 93 -35.58 -5.25 0.39
C SER A 93 -35.45 -5.46 1.90
N GLY A 94 -36.05 -4.57 2.70
CA GLY A 94 -35.98 -4.60 4.17
C GLY A 94 -34.64 -4.06 4.69
N ASN A 95 -34.11 -4.66 5.78
CA ASN A 95 -32.84 -4.27 6.42
C ASN A 95 -31.63 -5.08 5.91
N ARG A 96 -31.72 -5.69 4.73
CA ARG A 96 -30.64 -6.51 4.18
C ARG A 96 -29.82 -5.72 3.19
N SER A 97 -28.50 -5.76 3.33
CA SER A 97 -27.57 -5.18 2.39
C SER A 97 -26.45 -6.18 2.10
N TRP A 98 -25.86 -6.06 0.92
CA TRP A 98 -24.70 -6.88 0.56
C TRP A 98 -23.57 -6.00 0.05
N VAL A 99 -22.36 -6.31 0.47
CA VAL A 99 -21.13 -5.66 0.03
C VAL A 99 -20.38 -6.62 -0.88
N ALA A 100 -20.16 -6.20 -2.13
CA ALA A 100 -19.33 -6.93 -3.07
C ALA A 100 -17.96 -6.28 -3.17
N GLN A 101 -16.91 -7.08 -3.02
CA GLN A 101 -15.52 -6.64 -3.19
C GLN A 101 -14.97 -7.18 -4.50
N THR A 102 -14.10 -6.41 -5.15
CA THR A 102 -13.47 -6.79 -6.42
C THR A 102 -12.12 -7.49 -6.22
N TYR A 103 -11.63 -8.20 -7.23
CA TYR A 103 -10.31 -8.84 -7.19
C TYR A 103 -9.17 -7.82 -7.14
N GLN A 104 -9.35 -6.70 -7.82
CA GLN A 104 -8.38 -5.64 -7.94
C GLN A 104 -9.07 -4.29 -7.96
N ARG A 105 -8.27 -3.23 -7.85
CA ARG A 105 -8.70 -1.85 -8.02
C ARG A 105 -9.36 -1.63 -9.38
N CYS A 106 -10.61 -1.20 -9.36
CA CYS A 106 -11.36 -0.72 -10.50
C CYS A 106 -11.04 0.74 -10.79
N ARG A 107 -9.94 0.97 -11.51
CA ARG A 107 -9.45 2.33 -11.79
C ARG A 107 -10.54 3.19 -12.45
N GLY A 108 -10.81 4.34 -11.84
CA GLY A 108 -11.76 5.32 -12.34
C GLY A 108 -13.23 4.99 -12.05
N LEU A 109 -13.53 3.93 -11.30
CA LEU A 109 -14.90 3.59 -10.90
C LEU A 109 -15.42 4.60 -9.86
N ARG A 110 -16.62 5.14 -10.09
CA ARG A 110 -17.22 6.18 -9.24
C ARG A 110 -18.73 5.95 -9.05
N ASN A 111 -19.32 6.62 -8.06
CA ASN A 111 -20.72 6.43 -7.68
C ASN A 111 -21.74 6.91 -8.74
N GLU A 112 -21.33 7.81 -9.60
CA GLU A 112 -22.13 8.30 -10.72
C GLU A 112 -22.21 7.31 -11.90
N HIS A 113 -21.42 6.22 -11.88
CA HIS A 113 -21.43 5.23 -12.95
C HIS A 113 -22.67 4.34 -12.88
N LEU A 114 -23.29 4.11 -14.04
CA LEU A 114 -24.20 2.98 -14.23
C LEU A 114 -23.36 1.72 -14.38
N LEU A 115 -23.73 0.65 -13.67
CA LEU A 115 -22.98 -0.59 -13.70
C LEU A 115 -23.58 -1.56 -14.71
N ASP A 116 -22.83 -1.85 -15.76
CA ASP A 116 -23.15 -2.84 -16.77
C ASP A 116 -22.52 -4.19 -16.39
N PHE A 117 -23.35 -5.11 -15.90
CA PHE A 117 -22.94 -6.46 -15.53
C PHE A 117 -23.17 -7.40 -16.70
N GLN A 118 -22.26 -8.35 -16.92
CA GLN A 118 -22.55 -9.51 -17.76
C GLN A 118 -23.50 -10.47 -17.03
N GLN A 119 -24.76 -10.05 -16.87
CA GLN A 119 -25.73 -10.74 -16.01
C GLN A 119 -26.10 -12.10 -16.60
N ARG A 120 -25.99 -13.14 -15.76
CA ARG A 120 -26.59 -14.45 -16.03
C ARG A 120 -27.81 -14.64 -15.13
N ARG A 121 -29.00 -14.66 -15.73
CA ARG A 121 -30.28 -14.97 -15.05
C ARG A 121 -30.72 -13.94 -13.98
N GLY A 122 -30.41 -12.66 -14.16
CA GLY A 122 -30.90 -11.58 -13.28
C GLY A 122 -30.36 -11.63 -11.85
N ARG A 123 -29.13 -12.13 -11.68
CA ARG A 123 -28.41 -12.23 -10.41
C ARG A 123 -27.00 -11.69 -10.60
N VAL A 124 -26.41 -11.19 -9.52
CA VAL A 124 -25.00 -10.84 -9.42
C VAL A 124 -24.33 -11.87 -8.54
N CYS A 125 -23.33 -12.55 -9.06
CA CYS A 125 -22.64 -13.65 -8.42
C CYS A 125 -21.16 -13.35 -8.21
N THR A 126 -20.56 -14.04 -7.25
CA THR A 126 -19.10 -14.13 -7.14
C THR A 126 -18.52 -14.66 -8.46
N GLY A 127 -17.48 -13.99 -8.96
CA GLY A 127 -16.84 -14.25 -10.25
C GLY A 127 -17.46 -13.50 -11.44
N ASP A 128 -18.61 -12.84 -11.27
CA ASP A 128 -19.19 -12.03 -12.34
C ASP A 128 -18.32 -10.81 -12.65
N SER A 129 -18.41 -10.35 -13.89
CA SER A 129 -17.69 -9.19 -14.39
C SER A 129 -18.63 -8.04 -14.74
N PHE A 130 -18.15 -6.80 -14.55
CA PHE A 130 -18.90 -5.59 -14.85
C PHE A 130 -18.01 -4.46 -15.36
N ARG A 131 -18.66 -3.43 -15.93
CA ARG A 131 -18.06 -2.15 -16.32
C ARG A 131 -18.89 -1.00 -15.76
N GLY A 132 -18.24 0.08 -15.36
CA GLY A 132 -18.90 1.35 -15.10
C GLY A 132 -19.09 2.12 -16.39
N VAL A 133 -20.26 2.71 -16.58
CA VAL A 133 -20.66 3.46 -17.77
C VAL A 133 -21.18 4.82 -17.34
N ILE A 134 -20.61 5.89 -17.89
CA ILE A 134 -21.19 7.24 -17.79
C ILE A 134 -21.79 7.61 -19.14
N PRO A 135 -23.10 7.92 -19.20
CA PRO A 135 -23.66 8.61 -20.35
C PRO A 135 -23.19 10.07 -20.30
N ALA A 136 -22.01 10.37 -20.87
CA ALA A 136 -21.64 11.75 -21.14
C ALA A 136 -22.31 12.21 -22.44
N SER A 137 -22.64 13.50 -22.53
CA SER A 137 -23.50 14.08 -23.58
C SER A 137 -23.03 13.83 -25.02
N GLU A 138 -21.75 13.53 -25.24
CA GLU A 138 -21.19 13.33 -26.58
C GLU A 138 -20.37 12.04 -26.74
N ARG A 139 -19.97 11.36 -25.65
CA ARG A 139 -19.15 10.14 -25.69
C ARG A 139 -19.45 9.21 -24.52
N LEU A 140 -19.55 7.91 -24.79
CA LEU A 140 -19.67 6.91 -23.74
C LEU A 140 -18.31 6.68 -23.06
N VAL A 141 -18.17 7.06 -21.79
CA VAL A 141 -16.97 6.74 -21.01
C VAL A 141 -17.22 5.42 -20.28
N VAL A 142 -16.33 4.45 -20.50
CA VAL A 142 -16.46 3.10 -19.96
C VAL A 142 -15.19 2.76 -19.16
N THR A 143 -15.36 2.20 -17.96
CA THR A 143 -14.23 1.73 -17.16
C THR A 143 -13.63 0.44 -17.73
N PRO A 144 -12.41 0.07 -17.31
CA PRO A 144 -11.93 -1.30 -17.46
C PRO A 144 -12.90 -2.33 -16.88
N VAL A 145 -12.77 -3.59 -17.30
CA VAL A 145 -13.55 -4.71 -16.74
C VAL A 145 -13.10 -4.96 -15.31
N CYS A 146 -14.08 -5.09 -14.42
CA CYS A 146 -13.90 -5.47 -13.03
C CYS A 146 -14.57 -6.79 -12.73
N GLY A 147 -13.94 -7.61 -11.88
CA GLY A 147 -14.48 -8.89 -11.44
C GLY A 147 -14.83 -8.87 -9.95
N ILE A 148 -15.95 -9.49 -9.58
CA ILE A 148 -16.39 -9.64 -8.19
C ILE A 148 -15.64 -10.81 -7.55
N ARG A 149 -14.90 -10.54 -6.48
CA ARG A 149 -14.16 -11.53 -5.69
C ARG A 149 -15.04 -12.23 -4.68
N VAL A 150 -15.81 -11.47 -3.91
CA VAL A 150 -16.63 -11.98 -2.81
C VAL A 150 -17.81 -11.06 -2.56
N ILE A 151 -18.89 -11.62 -2.02
CA ILE A 151 -20.08 -10.89 -1.61
C ILE A 151 -20.39 -11.28 -0.17
N HIS A 152 -20.54 -10.29 0.70
CA HIS A 152 -20.93 -10.46 2.09
C HIS A 152 -22.31 -9.86 2.34
N GLU A 153 -23.15 -10.55 3.10
CA GLU A 153 -24.30 -9.89 3.72
C GLU A 153 -23.81 -9.03 4.88
N VAL A 154 -24.38 -7.83 5.01
CA VAL A 154 -24.02 -6.89 6.07
C VAL A 154 -25.26 -6.31 6.72
N ASP A 155 -25.20 -6.14 8.03
CA ASP A 155 -26.17 -5.36 8.79
C ASP A 155 -25.87 -3.85 8.70
N ASN A 156 -26.74 -3.04 9.31
CA ASN A 156 -26.64 -1.57 9.25
C ASN A 156 -25.43 -1.04 10.03
N ASP A 157 -25.02 -1.70 11.11
CA ASP A 157 -23.92 -1.25 11.96
C ASP A 157 -22.58 -1.52 11.25
N GLN A 158 -22.44 -2.71 10.64
CA GLN A 158 -21.34 -3.07 9.77
C GLN A 158 -21.25 -2.12 8.57
N LEU A 159 -22.38 -1.76 7.96
CA LEU A 159 -22.41 -0.82 6.84
C LEU A 159 -21.97 0.59 7.27
N ALA A 160 -22.36 1.03 8.46
CA ALA A 160 -21.92 2.30 9.02
C ALA A 160 -20.40 2.31 9.26
N ALA A 161 -19.87 1.26 9.89
CA ALA A 161 -18.44 1.08 10.13
C ALA A 161 -17.64 1.08 8.81
N LEU A 162 -18.12 0.34 7.80
CA LEU A 162 -17.53 0.32 6.46
C LEU A 162 -17.50 1.72 5.84
N GLY A 163 -18.60 2.47 5.95
CA GLY A 163 -18.67 3.85 5.48
C GLY A 163 -17.65 4.78 6.16
N HIS A 164 -17.42 4.61 7.47
CA HIS A 164 -16.38 5.34 8.18
C HIS A 164 -14.97 4.96 7.70
N ALA A 165 -14.69 3.67 7.52
CA ALA A 165 -13.40 3.19 7.03
C ALA A 165 -13.09 3.72 5.61
N ILE A 166 -14.06 3.66 4.70
CA ILE A 166 -13.90 4.17 3.33
C ILE A 166 -13.67 5.69 3.33
N ARG A 167 -14.38 6.45 4.18
CA ARG A 167 -14.14 7.89 4.33
C ARG A 167 -12.74 8.19 4.86
N ALA A 168 -12.30 7.47 5.89
CA ALA A 168 -10.95 7.61 6.44
C ALA A 168 -9.88 7.32 5.37
N LYS A 169 -10.03 6.23 4.61
CA LYS A 169 -9.16 5.87 3.49
C LYS A 169 -8.99 7.01 2.48
N ARG A 170 -10.10 7.65 2.06
CA ARG A 170 -10.06 8.78 1.10
C ARG A 170 -9.33 10.00 1.65
N LEU A 171 -9.48 10.29 2.95
CA LEU A 171 -8.77 11.39 3.58
C LEU A 171 -7.26 11.11 3.62
N THR A 172 -6.87 9.91 4.06
CA THR A 172 -5.46 9.50 4.11
C THR A 172 -4.81 9.52 2.72
N SER A 173 -5.49 9.00 1.69
CA SER A 173 -4.94 9.04 0.32
C SER A 173 -4.75 10.46 -0.20
N THR A 174 -5.63 11.39 0.17
CA THR A 174 -5.54 12.81 -0.21
C THR A 174 -4.33 13.46 0.46
N VAL A 175 -4.10 13.19 1.75
CA VAL A 175 -2.95 13.71 2.49
C VAL A 175 -1.64 13.19 1.90
N LEU A 176 -1.52 11.89 1.67
CA LEU A 176 -0.32 11.29 1.06
C LEU A 176 -0.01 11.91 -0.31
N SER A 177 -1.00 12.06 -1.18
CA SER A 177 -0.83 12.67 -2.50
C SER A 177 -0.44 14.17 -2.43
N SER A 178 -0.78 14.87 -1.35
CA SER A 178 -0.43 16.27 -1.15
C SER A 178 1.00 16.48 -0.64
N GLY A 179 1.55 15.52 0.11
CA GLY A 179 2.92 15.58 0.64
C GLY A 179 4.00 15.42 -0.44
N ASP A 180 3.68 14.71 -1.53
CA ASP A 180 4.61 14.49 -2.65
C ASP A 180 4.77 15.71 -3.57
N ARG A 181 3.92 16.74 -3.45
CA ARG A 181 4.10 18.01 -4.15
C ARG A 181 5.08 18.92 -3.40
N LYS A 182 6.37 18.58 -3.42
CA LYS A 182 7.43 19.54 -3.05
C LYS A 182 7.42 20.68 -4.08
N PRO A 183 7.39 21.96 -3.67
CA PRO A 183 7.45 23.07 -4.63
C PRO A 183 8.81 23.03 -5.33
N ALA A 184 8.78 22.99 -6.67
CA ALA A 184 9.96 23.27 -7.48
C ALA A 184 10.44 24.69 -7.12
N ALA A 185 11.55 24.78 -6.39
CA ALA A 185 12.25 26.02 -6.21
C ALA A 185 12.63 26.54 -7.60
N LYS A 186 12.11 27.71 -7.96
CA LYS A 186 12.57 28.45 -9.14
C LYS A 186 14.00 28.89 -8.88
N GLU A 187 14.89 28.56 -9.80
CA GLU A 187 16.24 29.10 -9.93
C GLU A 187 16.19 30.45 -10.68
#